data_AF-A0A8X6X086-F1
#
_entry.id   AF-A0A8X6X086-F1
#
_cell.length_a   1.000
_cell.length_b   1.000
_cell.length_c   1.000
_cell.angle_alpha   90.00
_cell.angle_beta   90.00
_cell.angle_gamma   90.00
#
_symmetry.space_group_name_H-M   'P 1'
#
loop_
_entity.id
_entity.type
_entity.pdbx_description
1 polymer ?
#
loop_
_entity_poly.entity_id
_entity_poly.type
_entity_poly.pdbx_seq_one_letter_code
_entity_poly.pdbx_strand_id
1 'polypeptide(L)'
;MSKEPSNYYGAVYWFMSCYILNGSRTVLLAIVSDNNPMTQNILDCCHDLKNLVSIGENILLQWVPAYCGVPGNEKADFLANK
;
A
#
# COMPACT_ATOMS: atom_id res chain seq x y z
N MET A 1 -46.51 -2.01 13.20
CA MET A 1 -45.57 -1.06 12.56
C MET A 1 -44.17 -1.50 12.90
N SER A 2 -43.62 -2.46 12.15
CA SER A 2 -42.28 -3.02 12.36
C SER A 2 -41.24 -1.99 11.91
N LYS A 3 -40.36 -1.58 12.82
CA LYS A 3 -39.18 -0.77 12.47
C LYS A 3 -38.15 -1.70 11.84
N GLU A 4 -37.73 -1.37 10.62
CA GLU A 4 -36.69 -2.09 9.88
C GLU A 4 -35.33 -2.04 10.61
N PRO A 5 -34.48 -3.07 10.45
CA PRO A 5 -33.13 -3.07 11.01
C PRO A 5 -32.23 -2.11 10.24
N SER A 6 -31.51 -1.25 10.98
CA SER A 6 -30.47 -0.37 10.46
C SER A 6 -29.30 -1.19 9.93
N ASN A 7 -29.25 -1.43 8.62
CA ASN A 7 -28.10 -2.00 7.95
C ASN A 7 -26.97 -0.95 7.89
N TYR A 8 -26.06 -0.99 8.86
CA TYR A 8 -24.75 -0.36 8.74
C TYR A 8 -23.91 -1.18 7.77
N TYR A 9 -24.08 -0.95 6.46
CA TYR A 9 -23.09 -1.37 5.49
C TYR A 9 -21.85 -0.50 5.71
N GLY A 10 -20.84 -1.04 6.38
CA GLY A 10 -19.51 -0.46 6.37
C GLY A 10 -19.08 -0.31 4.91
N ALA A 11 -18.86 0.93 4.48
CA ALA A 11 -18.40 1.21 3.13
C ALA A 11 -17.02 0.55 2.95
N VAL A 12 -16.99 -0.58 2.24
CA VAL A 12 -15.75 -1.12 1.70
C VAL A 12 -15.42 -0.23 0.51
N TYR A 13 -14.49 0.70 0.72
CA TYR A 13 -13.98 1.54 -0.36
C TYR A 13 -13.12 0.67 -1.27
N TRP A 14 -13.70 0.24 -2.38
CA TRP A 14 -12.96 -0.34 -3.50
C TRP A 14 -12.26 0.80 -4.24
N PHE A 15 -10.96 0.68 -4.43
CA PHE A 15 -10.24 1.61 -5.29
C PHE A 15 -10.20 0.99 -6.68
N MET A 16 -10.29 1.78 -7.76
CA MET A 16 -10.03 1.20 -9.08
C MET A 16 -8.53 1.10 -9.35
N SER A 17 -7.72 1.93 -8.68
CA SER A 17 -6.25 1.89 -8.74
C SER A 17 -5.65 2.53 -7.50
N CYS A 18 -4.58 1.92 -6.98
CA CYS A 18 -3.82 2.39 -5.83
C CYS A 18 -2.37 2.69 -6.25
N TYR A 19 -1.87 3.87 -5.88
CA TYR A 19 -0.51 4.31 -6.16
C TYR A 19 0.27 4.39 -4.84
N ILE A 20 1.31 3.56 -4.70
CA ILE A 20 2.18 3.56 -3.52
C ILE A 20 3.52 4.15 -3.94
N LEU A 21 3.81 5.33 -3.41
CA LEU A 21 5.07 6.05 -3.64
C LEU A 21 6.04 5.71 -2.50
N ASN A 22 7.23 5.19 -2.84
CA ASN A 22 8.22 4.77 -1.86
C ASN A 22 9.57 5.49 -2.08
N GLY A 23 10.11 6.06 -1.01
CA GLY A 23 11.43 6.70 -1.00
C GLY A 23 12.61 5.74 -1.19
N SER A 24 12.43 4.44 -0.93
CA SER A 24 13.49 3.44 -0.95
C SER A 24 13.46 2.53 -2.18
N ARG A 25 14.48 2.63 -3.03
CA ARG A 25 14.67 1.70 -4.16
C ARG A 25 14.87 0.27 -3.68
N THR A 26 15.58 0.07 -2.58
CA THR A 26 15.89 -1.25 -2.03
C THR A 26 14.63 -1.99 -1.60
N VAL A 27 13.68 -1.29 -0.99
CA VAL A 27 12.40 -1.90 -0.57
C VAL A 27 11.58 -2.33 -1.78
N LEU A 28 11.50 -1.49 -2.81
CA LEU A 28 10.78 -1.84 -4.04
C LEU A 28 11.41 -3.05 -4.75
N LEU A 29 12.75 -3.09 -4.83
CA LEU A 29 13.46 -4.23 -5.39
C LEU A 29 13.23 -5.51 -4.57
N ALA A 30 13.20 -5.41 -3.24
CA ALA A 30 12.96 -6.55 -2.37
C ALA A 30 11.54 -7.12 -2.49
N ILE A 31 10.55 -6.26 -2.75
CA ILE A 31 9.15 -6.68 -2.96
C ILE A 31 8.95 -7.30 -4.36
N VAL A 32 9.60 -6.74 -5.39
CA VAL A 32 9.43 -7.19 -6.79
C VAL A 32 10.33 -8.38 -7.15
N SER A 33 11.40 -8.62 -6.40
CA SER A 33 12.30 -9.74 -6.64
C SER A 33 11.71 -11.06 -6.14
N ASP A 34 11.56 -12.04 -7.02
CA ASP A 34 11.20 -13.43 -6.66
C ASP A 34 12.34 -14.15 -5.90
N ASN A 35 13.55 -13.59 -5.92
CA ASN A 35 14.71 -14.16 -5.24
C ASN A 35 14.80 -13.65 -3.79
N ASN A 36 14.16 -14.41 -2.90
CA ASN A 36 14.41 -14.46 -1.46
C ASN A 36 13.97 -13.22 -0.62
N PRO A 37 12.73 -13.21 -0.08
CA PRO A 37 12.32 -12.19 0.87
C PRO A 37 13.09 -12.37 2.18
N MET A 38 14.03 -11.45 2.44
CA MET A 38 14.98 -11.56 3.55
C MET A 38 14.36 -11.45 4.95
N THR A 39 13.10 -10.98 5.06
CA THR A 39 12.41 -10.77 6.34
C THR A 39 10.92 -11.10 6.24
N GLN A 40 10.31 -11.45 7.37
CA GLN A 40 8.87 -11.72 7.46
C GLN A 40 8.02 -10.53 6.98
N ASN A 41 8.44 -9.30 7.28
CA ASN A 41 7.73 -8.10 6.84
C ASN A 41 7.65 -7.97 5.30
N ILE A 42 8.71 -8.38 4.58
CA ILE A 42 8.70 -8.37 3.11
C ILE A 42 7.77 -9.48 2.60
N LEU A 43 7.78 -10.66 3.22
CA LEU A 43 6.85 -11.75 2.89
C LEU A 43 5.39 -11.31 3.04
N ASP A 44 5.06 -10.68 4.17
CA ASP A 44 3.71 -10.21 4.48
C ASP A 44 3.27 -9.15 3.46
N CYS A 45 4.14 -8.18 3.14
CA CYS A 45 3.87 -7.18 2.11
C CYS A 45 3.61 -7.83 0.74
N CYS A 46 4.43 -8.80 0.34
CA CYS A 46 4.25 -9.51 -0.93
C CYS A 46 2.93 -10.29 -0.97
N HIS A 47 2.54 -10.91 0.15
CA HIS A 47 1.27 -11.62 0.27
C HIS A 47 0.08 -10.67 0.18
N ASP A 48 0.11 -9.55 0.90
CA ASP A 48 -0.96 -8.55 0.88
C ASP A 48 -1.14 -7.94 -0.51
N LEU A 49 -0.04 -7.61 -1.20
CA LEU A 49 -0.08 -7.11 -2.58
C LEU A 49 -0.69 -8.15 -3.54
N LYS A 50 -0.30 -9.43 -3.41
CA LYS A 50 -0.89 -10.52 -4.21
C LYS A 50 -2.39 -10.68 -3.93
N ASN A 51 -2.80 -10.56 -2.67
CA ASN A 51 -4.21 -10.64 -2.29
C ASN A 51 -5.02 -9.50 -2.92
N LEU A 52 -4.52 -8.26 -2.85
CA LEU A 52 -5.17 -7.11 -3.47
C LEU A 52 -5.27 -7.27 -5.00
N VAL A 53 -4.21 -7.71 -5.67
CA VAL A 53 -4.26 -8.00 -7.11
C VAL A 53 -5.27 -9.09 -7.43
N SER A 54 -5.39 -10.13 -6.60
CA SER A 54 -6.32 -11.23 -6.82
C SER A 54 -7.81 -10.85 -6.69
N ILE A 55 -8.12 -9.81 -5.91
CA ILE A 55 -9.48 -9.24 -5.81
C ILE A 55 -9.76 -8.17 -6.88
N GLY A 56 -8.84 -7.97 -7.82
CA GLY A 56 -9.01 -7.09 -8.98
C GLY A 56 -8.52 -5.65 -8.79
N GLU A 57 -7.82 -5.35 -7.70
CA GLU A 57 -7.22 -4.04 -7.47
C GLU A 57 -5.99 -3.84 -8.36
N ASN A 58 -5.88 -2.66 -8.98
CA ASN A 58 -4.70 -2.29 -9.75
C ASN A 58 -3.72 -1.51 -8.87
N ILE A 59 -2.56 -2.08 -8.56
CA ILE A 59 -1.56 -1.46 -7.69
C ILE A 59 -0.32 -1.07 -8.48
N LEU A 60 0.05 0.20 -8.42
CA LEU A 60 1.32 0.69 -8.92
C LEU A 60 2.26 1.03 -7.75
N LEU A 61 3.38 0.33 -7.68
CA LEU A 61 4.49 0.69 -6.81
C LEU A 61 5.49 1.56 -7.59
N GLN A 62 5.74 2.78 -7.14
CA GLN A 62 6.62 3.72 -7.82
C GLN A 62 7.67 4.27 -6.86
N TRP A 63 8.91 4.30 -7.31
CA TRP A 63 9.99 4.96 -6.57
C TRP A 63 9.90 6.48 -6.74
N VAL A 64 10.12 7.20 -5.64
CA VAL A 64 10.31 8.66 -5.60
C VAL A 64 11.59 9.01 -4.83
N PRO A 65 12.32 10.07 -5.20
CA PRO A 65 13.51 10.48 -4.48
C PRO A 65 13.15 11.11 -3.12
N ALA A 66 13.80 10.65 -2.04
CA ALA A 66 13.67 11.22 -0.70
C ALA A 66 14.39 12.57 -0.58
N TYR A 67 13.90 13.45 0.30
CA TYR A 67 14.51 14.76 0.61
C TYR A 67 14.72 15.70 -0.59
N CYS A 68 13.90 15.57 -1.64
CA CYS A 68 14.03 16.34 -2.88
C CYS A 68 12.93 17.41 -3.09
N GLY A 69 12.19 17.83 -2.06
CA GLY A 69 11.10 18.78 -2.23
C GLY A 69 9.78 18.14 -2.69
N VAL A 70 9.66 16.81 -2.70
CA VAL A 70 8.48 16.11 -3.23
C VAL A 70 7.32 16.21 -2.25
N PRO A 71 6.24 16.97 -2.55
CA PRO A 71 5.11 17.10 -1.65
C PRO A 71 4.46 15.74 -1.40
N GLY A 72 4.05 15.47 -0.16
CA GLY A 72 3.51 14.17 0.25
C GLY A 72 4.60 13.19 0.70
N ASN A 73 5.66 12.96 -0.08
CA ASN A 73 6.80 12.15 0.37
C ASN A 73 7.49 12.80 1.57
N GLU A 74 7.77 14.10 1.51
CA GLU A 74 8.36 14.82 2.66
C GLU A 74 7.47 14.83 3.89
N LYS A 75 6.14 14.88 3.68
CA LYS A 75 5.18 14.78 4.78
C LYS A 75 5.21 13.37 5.40
N ALA A 76 5.31 12.33 4.58
CA ALA A 76 5.46 10.96 5.05
C ALA A 76 6.79 10.77 5.81
N ASP A 77 7.90 11.27 5.27
CA ASP A 77 9.22 11.24 5.93
C ASP A 77 9.19 11.98 7.28
N PHE A 78 8.56 13.15 7.34
CA PHE A 78 8.38 13.91 8.59
C PHE A 78 7.55 13.14 9.62
N LEU A 79 6.47 12.47 9.18
CA LEU A 79 5.59 11.70 10.06
C LEU A 79 6.23 10.39 10.54
N ALA A 80 7.07 9.76 9.73
CA ALA A 80 7.77 8.52 10.09
C ALA A 80 8.92 8.74 11.09
N ASN A 81 9.47 9.97 11.14
CA ASN A 81 10.52 10.36 12.09
C ASN A 81 9.96 10.91 13.43
N LYS A 82 8.64 10.82 13.64
CA LYS A 82 7.95 11.24 14.88
C LYS A 82 7.62 10.05 15.75
#